data_AF-A0A1G1W423-F1
#
_entry.id   AF-A0A1G1W423-F1
#
_cell.length_a   1.000
_cell.length_b   1.000
_cell.length_c   1.000
_cell.angle_alpha   90.00
_cell.angle_beta   90.00
_cell.angle_gamma   90.00
#
_symmetry.space_group_name_H-M   'P 1'
#
loop_
_entity.id
_entity.type
_entity.pdbx_description
1 polymer ?
#
loop_
_entity_poly.entity_id
_entity_poly.type
_entity_poly.pdbx_seq_one_letter_code
_entity_poly.pdbx_strand_id
1 'polypeptide(L)'
;MRYPKDYLIGEEVSRMKKSLFIPILITVIIIAAGVMGVTAARAQDSGSYPPFIQSLADRFGLNAQEVKTFFEAERQERQQVMRQSREEKLNQAVTDGVITEEQKQALMNKWDEIKQEREQHRENMQAWFAEQGIDAEALKEYGGFGHLRGFAGRGMWK
;
A
#
# COMPACT_ATOMS: atom_id res chain seq x y z
N MET A 1 -20.02 -73.99 -27.28
CA MET A 1 -20.95 -73.75 -26.15
C MET A 1 -20.83 -72.26 -25.79
N ARG A 2 -21.70 -71.40 -26.33
CA ARG A 2 -23.00 -70.95 -25.79
C ARG A 2 -22.84 -70.07 -24.53
N TYR A 3 -22.96 -68.75 -24.72
CA TYR A 3 -23.05 -67.72 -23.67
C TYR A 3 -24.28 -67.93 -22.77
N PRO A 4 -24.26 -67.33 -21.57
CA PRO A 4 -25.19 -66.23 -21.26
C PRO A 4 -24.42 -65.03 -20.64
N LYS A 5 -24.58 -63.74 -20.99
CA LYS A 5 -25.77 -62.87 -21.13
C LYS A 5 -26.71 -62.98 -19.93
N ASP A 6 -26.55 -62.10 -18.94
CA ASP A 6 -27.54 -61.04 -18.62
C ASP A 6 -27.59 -60.58 -17.14
N TYR A 7 -27.49 -59.24 -17.00
CA TYR A 7 -28.01 -58.30 -15.99
C TYR A 7 -27.73 -58.53 -14.48
N LEU A 8 -27.25 -57.49 -13.79
CA LEU A 8 -28.10 -56.47 -13.15
C LEU A 8 -27.23 -55.39 -12.45
N ILE A 9 -27.49 -54.14 -12.82
CA ILE A 9 -27.69 -52.98 -11.93
C ILE A 9 -26.53 -52.59 -10.99
N GLY A 10 -25.95 -51.41 -11.27
CA GLY A 10 -25.04 -50.72 -10.37
C GLY A 10 -24.59 -49.41 -10.99
N GLU A 11 -25.45 -48.41 -10.91
CA GLU A 11 -25.18 -47.01 -11.17
C GLU A 11 -23.96 -46.55 -10.36
N GLU A 12 -22.86 -46.14 -10.99
CA GLU A 12 -21.82 -45.30 -10.33
C GLU A 12 -21.26 -44.26 -11.33
N VAL A 13 -22.06 -43.20 -11.47
CA VAL A 13 -21.71 -41.79 -11.32
C VAL A 13 -20.21 -41.42 -11.44
N SER A 14 -19.95 -40.56 -12.44
CA SER A 14 -18.83 -39.62 -12.63
C SER A 14 -17.61 -39.70 -11.68
N ARG A 15 -16.46 -40.07 -12.22
CA ARG A 15 -15.15 -39.72 -11.63
C ARG A 15 -14.66 -38.37 -12.16
N MET A 16 -15.23 -37.28 -11.64
CA MET A 16 -14.55 -35.98 -11.67
C MET A 16 -13.37 -36.02 -10.69
N LYS A 17 -12.18 -35.60 -11.17
CA LYS A 17 -11.00 -35.39 -10.33
C LYS A 17 -11.33 -34.38 -9.23
N LYS A 18 -11.17 -34.80 -7.98
CA LYS A 18 -11.40 -33.99 -6.78
C LYS A 18 -10.34 -32.88 -6.69
N SER A 19 -10.64 -31.68 -7.18
CA SER A 19 -9.98 -30.48 -6.67
C SER A 19 -10.58 -30.16 -5.32
N LEU A 20 -9.72 -30.16 -4.30
CA LEU A 20 -10.06 -29.86 -2.91
C LEU A 20 -10.80 -28.51 -2.81
N PHE A 21 -12.10 -28.56 -2.54
CA PHE A 21 -12.84 -27.41 -2.04
C PHE A 21 -12.45 -27.20 -0.58
N ILE A 22 -11.66 -26.17 -0.31
CA ILE A 22 -11.45 -25.63 1.04
C ILE A 22 -12.54 -24.58 1.23
N PRO A 23 -13.59 -24.83 2.04
CA PRO A 23 -14.52 -23.78 2.40
C PRO A 23 -13.83 -22.88 3.45
N ILE A 24 -13.38 -21.70 3.04
CA ILE A 24 -13.04 -20.64 4.01
C ILE A 24 -14.37 -20.14 4.58
N LEU A 25 -14.68 -20.64 5.76
CA LEU A 25 -15.69 -20.11 6.67
C LEU A 25 -15.34 -18.64 6.99
N ILE A 26 -16.03 -17.69 6.34
CA ILE A 26 -16.09 -16.30 6.81
C ILE A 26 -17.48 -16.09 7.40
N THR A 27 -17.63 -16.42 8.68
CA THR A 27 -18.67 -15.85 9.53
C THR A 27 -17.99 -15.07 10.63
N VAL A 28 -18.31 -13.78 10.74
CA VAL A 28 -18.77 -13.09 11.96
C VAL A 28 -18.90 -11.59 11.63
N ILE A 29 -20.15 -11.13 11.43
CA ILE A 29 -21.00 -10.30 12.32
C ILE A 29 -20.92 -8.80 11.99
N ILE A 30 -22.09 -8.29 11.62
CA ILE A 30 -22.46 -6.89 11.41
C ILE A 30 -22.40 -6.14 12.75
N ILE A 31 -21.77 -4.96 12.77
CA ILE A 31 -22.19 -3.88 13.67
C ILE A 31 -22.61 -2.70 12.80
N ALA A 32 -23.91 -2.46 12.81
CA ALA A 32 -24.53 -1.24 12.35
C ALA A 32 -24.36 -0.13 13.40
N ALA A 33 -24.45 1.11 12.92
CA ALA A 33 -24.57 2.37 13.67
C ALA A 33 -23.31 2.90 14.36
N GLY A 34 -22.74 3.92 13.73
CA GLY A 34 -21.73 4.78 14.32
C GLY A 34 -21.43 5.97 13.42
N VAL A 35 -22.43 6.81 13.13
CA VAL A 35 -22.16 8.24 12.86
C VAL A 35 -21.74 8.84 14.20
N MET A 36 -20.56 8.47 14.67
CA MET A 36 -19.88 9.14 15.77
C MET A 36 -18.97 10.15 15.12
N GLY A 37 -19.10 11.39 15.60
CA GLY A 37 -18.61 12.58 14.95
C GLY A 37 -17.17 12.47 14.47
N VAL A 38 -16.88 13.24 13.43
CA VAL A 38 -15.55 13.81 13.23
C VAL A 38 -15.19 14.59 14.50
N THR A 39 -14.78 13.88 15.56
CA THR A 39 -13.79 14.43 16.45
C THR A 39 -12.63 14.69 15.52
N ALA A 40 -12.41 15.97 15.23
CA ALA A 40 -11.16 16.42 14.67
C ALA A 40 -10.10 15.73 15.51
N ALA A 41 -9.46 14.71 14.94
CA ALA A 41 -8.21 14.23 15.48
C ALA A 41 -7.38 15.50 15.53
N ARG A 42 -7.23 16.04 16.75
CA ARG A 42 -6.19 17.03 16.99
C ARG A 42 -4.93 16.22 16.75
N ALA A 43 -4.46 16.26 15.50
CA ALA A 43 -3.10 15.94 15.16
C ALA A 43 -2.30 16.86 16.07
N GLN A 44 -1.89 16.31 17.21
CA GLN A 44 -1.05 16.97 18.16
C GLN A 44 0.14 17.45 17.35
N ASP A 45 0.31 18.76 17.39
CA ASP A 45 1.30 19.55 16.66
C ASP A 45 2.69 18.93 16.81
N SER A 46 3.03 17.97 15.95
CA SER A 46 4.39 17.59 15.66
C SER A 46 4.91 18.64 14.68
N GLY A 47 5.06 19.85 15.22
CA GLY A 47 5.29 21.14 14.56
C GLY A 47 6.66 21.27 13.88
N SER A 48 7.17 20.21 13.27
CA SER A 48 8.27 20.31 12.33
C SER A 48 7.68 20.48 10.93
N TYR A 49 7.42 21.75 10.57
CA TYR A 49 7.17 22.11 9.18
C TYR A 49 8.38 21.67 8.35
N PRO A 50 8.19 21.05 7.17
CA PRO A 50 9.31 20.87 6.25
C PRO A 50 10.03 22.22 6.07
N PRO A 51 11.36 22.29 6.25
CA PRO A 51 12.09 23.57 6.34
C PRO A 51 11.89 24.46 5.11
N PHE A 52 11.58 23.86 3.95
CA PHE A 52 11.21 24.59 2.74
C PHE A 52 9.87 25.32 2.84
N ILE A 53 8.83 24.76 3.47
CA ILE A 53 7.50 25.40 3.63
C ILE A 53 7.62 26.66 4.48
N GLN A 54 8.37 26.58 5.57
CA GLN A 54 8.65 27.73 6.43
C GLN A 54 9.39 28.82 5.64
N SER A 55 10.47 28.46 4.92
CA SER A 55 11.21 29.41 4.09
C SER A 55 10.37 30.06 2.98
N LEU A 56 9.41 29.32 2.42
CA LEU A 56 8.50 29.83 1.39
C LEU A 56 7.48 30.81 1.99
N ALA A 57 6.91 30.45 3.14
CA ALA A 57 6.00 31.31 3.87
C ALA A 57 6.67 32.63 4.27
N ASP A 58 7.86 32.57 4.87
CA ASP A 58 8.59 33.75 5.33
C ASP A 58 9.03 34.64 4.17
N ARG A 59 9.51 34.06 3.06
CA ARG A 59 10.00 34.83 1.90
C ARG A 59 8.89 35.60 1.19
N PHE A 60 7.68 35.07 1.18
CA PHE A 60 6.54 35.63 0.44
C PHE A 60 5.43 36.19 1.36
N GLY A 61 5.63 36.17 2.68
CA GLY A 61 4.64 36.63 3.65
C GLY A 61 3.34 35.82 3.63
N LEU A 62 3.42 34.52 3.36
CA LEU A 62 2.26 33.63 3.28
C LEU A 62 1.97 32.98 4.64
N ASN A 63 0.73 32.51 4.83
CA ASN A 63 0.38 31.71 5.99
C ASN A 63 0.96 30.28 5.87
N ALA A 64 1.86 29.89 6.77
CA ALA A 64 2.52 28.58 6.73
C ALA A 64 1.55 27.40 6.77
N GLN A 65 0.44 27.52 7.51
CA GLN A 65 -0.57 26.46 7.63
C GLN A 65 -1.37 26.29 6.32
N GLU A 66 -1.68 27.39 5.63
CA GLU A 66 -2.34 27.33 4.31
C GLU A 66 -1.42 26.71 3.27
N VAL A 67 -0.14 27.10 3.26
CA VAL A 67 0.87 26.52 2.37
C VAL A 67 1.04 25.02 2.64
N LYS A 68 1.10 24.60 3.91
CA LYS A 68 1.15 23.18 4.29
C LYS A 68 -0.06 22.42 3.75
N THR A 69 -1.25 22.93 3.97
CA THR A 69 -2.51 22.32 3.51
C THR A 69 -2.51 22.16 1.99
N PHE A 70 -2.07 23.18 1.25
CA PHE A 70 -1.95 23.13 -0.21
C PHE A 70 -0.99 22.01 -0.66
N PHE A 71 0.22 21.94 -0.08
CA PHE A 71 1.19 20.90 -0.44
C PHE A 71 0.77 19.50 -0.02
N GLU A 72 0.01 19.35 1.07
CA GLU A 72 -0.59 18.07 1.45
C GLU A 72 -1.62 17.60 0.43
N ALA A 73 -2.50 18.49 -0.03
CA ALA A 73 -3.46 18.22 -1.09
C ALA A 73 -2.75 17.84 -2.41
N GLU A 74 -1.78 18.64 -2.84
CA GLU A 74 -0.96 18.37 -4.04
C GLU A 74 -0.22 17.04 -3.94
N ARG A 75 0.32 16.69 -2.76
CA ARG A 75 0.97 15.40 -2.53
C ARG A 75 -0.03 14.24 -2.68
N GLN A 76 -1.26 14.39 -2.19
CA GLN A 76 -2.30 13.37 -2.34
C GLN A 76 -2.68 13.19 -3.82
N GLU A 77 -2.86 14.28 -4.55
CA GLU A 77 -3.14 14.24 -6.00
C GLU A 77 -2.01 13.54 -6.76
N ARG A 78 -0.75 13.91 -6.50
CA ARG A 78 0.41 13.24 -7.12
C ARG A 78 0.47 11.75 -6.80
N GLN A 79 0.09 11.33 -5.60
CA GLN A 79 0.01 9.90 -5.28
C GLN A 79 -1.03 9.18 -6.13
N GLN A 80 -2.18 9.81 -6.39
CA GLN A 80 -3.21 9.27 -7.27
C GLN A 80 -2.71 9.17 -8.71
N VAL A 81 -2.09 10.23 -9.25
CA VAL A 81 -1.48 10.22 -10.59
C VAL A 81 -0.43 9.11 -10.72
N MET A 82 0.43 8.94 -9.72
CA MET A 82 1.42 7.85 -9.70
C MET A 82 0.78 6.46 -9.60
N ARG A 83 -0.39 6.33 -8.96
CA ARG A 83 -1.14 5.06 -8.90
C ARG A 83 -1.74 4.75 -10.26
N GLN A 84 -2.42 5.72 -10.87
CA GLN A 84 -3.03 5.58 -12.20
C GLN A 84 -1.97 5.24 -13.26
N SER A 85 -0.86 5.98 -13.32
CA SER A 85 0.21 5.69 -14.28
C SER A 85 0.82 4.29 -14.11
N ARG A 86 0.86 3.76 -12.88
CA ARG A 86 1.30 2.38 -12.65
C ARG A 86 0.26 1.38 -13.13
N GLU A 87 -1.01 1.64 -12.87
CA GLU A 87 -2.12 0.79 -13.33
C GLU A 87 -2.19 0.74 -14.86
N GLU A 88 -2.04 1.86 -15.55
CA GLU A 88 -1.96 1.95 -17.01
C GLU A 88 -0.82 1.09 -17.57
N LYS A 89 0.37 1.15 -16.96
CA LYS A 89 1.51 0.32 -17.37
C LYS A 89 1.26 -1.18 -17.17
N LEU A 90 0.57 -1.55 -16.10
CA LEU A 90 0.19 -2.95 -15.88
C LEU A 90 -0.89 -3.40 -16.86
N ASN A 91 -1.85 -2.54 -17.21
CA ASN A 91 -2.83 -2.82 -18.26
C ASN A 91 -2.16 -3.08 -19.61
N GLN A 92 -1.14 -2.28 -19.95
CA GLN A 92 -0.33 -2.52 -21.13
C GLN A 92 0.40 -3.86 -21.05
N ALA A 93 1.01 -4.18 -19.91
CA ALA A 93 1.70 -5.45 -19.72
C ALA A 93 0.76 -6.68 -19.80
N VAL A 94 -0.51 -6.55 -19.37
CA VAL A 94 -1.54 -7.57 -19.58
C VAL A 94 -1.90 -7.69 -21.06
N THR A 95 -2.09 -6.57 -21.74
CA THR A 95 -2.39 -6.52 -23.18
C THR A 95 -1.28 -7.14 -24.01
N ASP A 96 -0.02 -6.89 -23.64
CA ASP A 96 1.18 -7.44 -24.26
C ASP A 96 1.42 -8.92 -23.88
N GLY A 97 0.58 -9.49 -22.99
CA GLY A 97 0.68 -10.87 -22.53
C GLY A 97 1.88 -11.17 -21.63
N VAL A 98 2.56 -10.14 -21.11
CA VAL A 98 3.72 -10.28 -20.21
C VAL A 98 3.28 -10.77 -18.84
N ILE A 99 2.09 -10.35 -18.39
CA ILE A 99 1.47 -10.76 -17.13
C ILE A 99 -0.01 -11.09 -17.34
N THR A 100 -0.61 -11.85 -16.41
CA THR A 100 -2.06 -12.08 -16.38
C THR A 100 -2.78 -11.02 -15.54
N GLU A 101 -4.11 -10.94 -15.65
CA GLU A 101 -4.92 -10.01 -14.84
C GLU A 101 -4.80 -10.31 -13.34
N GLU A 102 -4.69 -11.59 -12.96
CA GLU A 102 -4.46 -12.00 -11.57
C GLU A 102 -3.10 -11.52 -11.05
N GLN A 103 -2.06 -11.58 -11.89
CA GLN A 103 -0.72 -11.09 -11.54
C GLN A 103 -0.69 -9.57 -11.40
N LYS A 104 -1.42 -8.84 -12.26
CA LYS A 104 -1.62 -7.39 -12.12
C LYS A 104 -2.25 -7.06 -10.77
N GLN A 105 -3.34 -7.73 -10.40
CA GLN A 105 -4.03 -7.48 -9.14
C GLN A 105 -3.11 -7.80 -7.93
N ALA A 106 -2.34 -8.88 -8.00
CA ALA A 106 -1.37 -9.23 -6.97
C ALA A 106 -0.28 -8.15 -6.81
N LEU A 107 0.24 -7.59 -7.92
CA LEU A 107 1.22 -6.50 -7.90
C LEU A 107 0.64 -5.22 -7.27
N MET A 108 -0.59 -4.85 -7.63
CA MET A 108 -1.27 -3.69 -7.06
C MET A 108 -1.45 -3.85 -5.54
N ASN A 109 -1.96 -5.00 -5.10
CA ASN A 109 -2.13 -5.31 -3.68
C ASN A 109 -0.79 -5.26 -2.94
N LYS A 110 0.29 -5.82 -3.53
CA LYS A 110 1.62 -5.81 -2.91
C LYS A 110 2.18 -4.39 -2.76
N TRP A 111 1.92 -3.50 -3.71
CA TRP A 111 2.33 -2.11 -3.57
C TRP A 111 1.57 -1.37 -2.48
N ASP A 112 0.28 -1.64 -2.31
CA ASP A 112 -0.52 -1.06 -1.23
C ASP A 112 -0.06 -1.59 0.14
N GLU A 113 0.25 -2.89 0.25
CA GLU A 113 0.86 -3.50 1.43
C GLU A 113 2.21 -2.84 1.77
N ILE A 114 3.13 -2.76 0.81
CA ILE A 114 4.45 -2.12 1.00
C ILE A 114 4.29 -0.66 1.42
N LYS A 115 3.29 0.07 0.90
CA LYS A 115 3.02 1.45 1.30
C LYS A 115 2.62 1.51 2.78
N GLN A 116 1.75 0.62 3.23
CA GLN A 116 1.32 0.53 4.62
C GLN A 116 2.48 0.13 5.54
N GLU A 117 3.28 -0.88 5.16
CA GLU A 117 4.45 -1.31 5.93
C GLU A 117 5.46 -0.17 6.11
N ARG A 118 5.72 0.62 5.06
CA ARG A 118 6.62 1.79 5.15
C ARG A 118 6.08 2.85 6.11
N GLU A 119 4.77 3.08 6.12
CA GLU A 119 4.15 4.05 7.01
C GLU A 119 4.26 3.58 8.47
N GLN A 120 3.89 2.32 8.73
CA GLN A 120 4.03 1.71 10.06
C GLN A 120 5.48 1.67 10.51
N HIS A 121 6.41 1.31 9.64
CA HIS A 121 7.83 1.32 9.95
C HIS A 121 8.32 2.72 10.31
N ARG A 122 7.86 3.76 9.58
CA ARG A 122 8.17 5.15 9.89
C ARG A 122 7.65 5.55 11.27
N GLU A 123 6.41 5.21 11.60
CA GLU A 123 5.79 5.47 12.90
C GLU A 123 6.53 4.75 14.04
N ASN A 124 6.84 3.46 13.85
CA ASN A 124 7.60 2.67 14.81
C ASN A 124 8.99 3.26 15.07
N MET A 125 9.69 3.70 14.02
CA MET A 125 10.99 4.35 14.15
C MET A 125 10.88 5.70 14.87
N GLN A 126 9.85 6.49 14.61
CA GLN A 126 9.59 7.75 15.31
C GLN A 126 9.33 7.52 16.80
N ALA A 127 8.53 6.51 17.14
CA ALA A 127 8.29 6.12 18.53
C ALA A 127 9.58 5.69 19.22
N TRP A 128 10.37 4.84 18.57
CA TRP A 128 11.67 4.39 19.08
C TRP A 128 12.63 5.56 19.33
N PHE A 129 12.71 6.53 18.40
CA PHE A 129 13.52 7.74 18.62
C PHE A 129 13.05 8.54 19.84
N ALA A 130 11.73 8.74 19.99
CA ALA A 130 11.18 9.44 21.14
C ALA A 130 11.50 8.72 22.47
N GLU A 131 11.41 7.39 22.49
CA GLU A 131 11.79 6.57 23.66
C GLU A 131 13.26 6.69 24.02
N GLN A 132 14.15 6.76 23.02
CA GLN A 132 15.59 6.92 23.22
C GLN A 132 16.01 8.37 23.48
N GLY A 133 15.08 9.34 23.44
CA GLY A 133 15.40 10.76 23.51
C GLY A 133 16.24 11.25 22.31
N ILE A 134 16.16 10.55 21.18
CA ILE A 134 16.86 10.92 19.94
C ILE A 134 16.01 11.95 19.20
N ASP A 135 16.57 13.13 18.96
CA ASP A 135 15.97 14.11 18.06
C ASP A 135 16.21 13.70 16.60
N ALA A 136 15.16 13.16 15.99
CA ALA A 136 15.17 12.72 14.60
C ALA A 136 15.43 13.87 13.61
N GLU A 137 15.09 15.12 13.96
CA GLU A 137 15.30 16.28 13.12
C GLU A 137 16.75 16.75 13.15
N ALA A 138 17.34 16.84 14.34
CA ALA A 138 18.76 17.13 14.50
C ALA A 138 19.63 16.07 13.80
N LEU A 139 19.22 14.80 13.85
CA LEU A 139 19.96 13.71 13.20
C LEU A 139 20.01 13.86 11.66
N LYS A 140 19.06 14.57 11.03
CA LYS A 140 19.05 14.76 9.56
C LYS A 140 20.31 15.48 9.06
N GLU A 141 20.87 16.40 9.85
CA GLU A 141 22.09 17.14 9.51
C GLU A 141 23.32 16.23 9.42
N TYR A 142 23.30 15.10 10.14
CA TYR A 142 24.37 14.11 10.18
C TYR A 142 24.12 12.93 9.23
N GLY A 143 23.20 13.08 8.27
CA GLY A 143 22.82 12.01 7.35
C GLY A 143 21.90 10.95 7.97
N GLY A 144 21.18 11.32 9.03
CA GLY A 144 20.26 10.46 9.76
C GLY A 144 19.10 9.89 8.94
N PHE A 145 18.28 9.08 9.64
CA PHE A 145 17.13 8.38 9.09
C PHE A 145 16.18 9.33 8.35
N GLY A 146 16.20 9.26 7.01
CA GLY A 146 15.40 10.10 6.13
C GLY A 146 16.09 10.48 4.82
N HIS A 147 17.42 10.40 4.74
CA HIS A 147 18.20 10.72 3.53
C HIS A 147 18.76 9.51 2.77
N LEU A 148 18.00 8.40 2.68
CA LEU A 148 18.23 7.36 1.65
C LEU A 148 17.68 7.79 0.27
N ARG A 149 17.91 9.05 -0.12
CA ARG A 149 17.69 9.49 -1.50
C ARG A 149 18.96 9.23 -2.30
N GLY A 150 19.16 7.96 -2.67
CA GLY A 150 19.95 7.58 -3.84
C GLY A 150 21.46 7.79 -3.74
N PHE A 151 22.14 7.09 -2.83
CA PHE A 151 23.55 6.77 -3.06
C PHE A 151 23.65 5.83 -4.27
N ALA A 152 23.85 6.45 -5.43
CA ALA A 152 24.62 5.98 -6.58
C ALA A 152 24.84 4.46 -6.71
N GLY A 153 23.80 3.75 -7.14
CA GLY A 153 23.89 2.41 -7.74
C GLY A 153 23.62 2.43 -9.25
N ARG A 154 23.76 3.58 -9.92
CA ARG A 154 23.78 3.62 -11.38
C ARG A 154 25.16 3.16 -11.84
N GLY A 155 25.35 1.85 -11.79
CA GLY A 155 26.53 1.17 -12.30
C GLY A 155 26.83 1.65 -13.72
N MET A 156 28.08 2.07 -13.87
CA MET A 156 28.79 2.17 -15.13
C MET A 156 28.43 0.99 -16.04
N TRP A 157 27.82 1.28 -17.18
CA TRP A 157 27.97 0.47 -18.38
C TRP A 157 28.63 1.40 -19.40
N LYS A 158 29.91 1.11 -19.68
CA LYS A 158 30.62 1.59 -20.85
C LYS A 158 30.04 0.94 -22.10
#